data_AF-A0A7X4Y6C2-F1
#
_entry.id   AF-A0A7X4Y6C2-F1
#
_cell.length_a   1.000
_cell.length_b   1.000
_cell.length_c   1.000
_cell.angle_alpha   90.00
_cell.angle_beta   90.00
_cell.angle_gamma   90.00
#
_symmetry.space_group_name_H-M   'P 1'
#
loop_
_entity.id
_entity.type
_entity.pdbx_description
1 polymer ?
#
loop_
_entity_poly.entity_id
_entity_poly.type
_entity_poly.pdbx_seq_one_letter_code
_entity_poly.pdbx_strand_id
1 'polypeptide(L)'
;MRDLSLCLRPVEGGSLERLESHDPRFLTVADLVQREAYVEAADAIEALDGEGVYEVRLSAYYLFATLREDGLARLPEVLEVLVALSRAAAEEAAQGEGKDKSKPAVLLNKALTWLFQILVSALKYHHGKRDAGWEAWTKGFTDGKRKDALRGIQTLQGVLEGPAFRNGAQGLAGLGQWLRETTQERAAAPAPAPEPAKPAAPAKGRGAKTSAAAAATPPSPFPRTTGPLQLRGSVHLLELCDKLKAFEVLVERGDFQKAAMVSDDVLRTLEEFDPRRYLPELFSSFGALLNRHVGDIQEHWERKDTMEWRTLSQFYQVDLGAFVGPGE
;
A
#
# COMPACT_ATOMS: atom_id res chain seq x y z
N MET A 1 -22.05 -10.83 6.95
CA MET A 1 -21.83 -9.93 5.80
C MET A 1 -21.79 -8.53 6.36
N ARG A 2 -20.69 -7.82 6.10
CA ARG A 2 -20.47 -6.47 6.61
C ARG A 2 -21.39 -5.45 5.92
N ASP A 3 -21.88 -4.49 6.70
CA ASP A 3 -22.75 -3.43 6.23
C ASP A 3 -21.91 -2.33 5.56
N LEU A 4 -22.04 -2.21 4.24
CA LEU A 4 -21.30 -1.22 3.45
C LEU A 4 -21.86 0.20 3.58
N SER A 5 -23.10 0.35 4.08
CA SER A 5 -23.70 1.68 4.28
C SER A 5 -22.96 2.50 5.34
N LEU A 6 -22.24 1.83 6.26
CA LEU A 6 -21.35 2.46 7.24
C LEU A 6 -20.39 3.46 6.58
N CYS A 7 -19.81 3.10 5.42
CA CYS A 7 -18.89 3.97 4.71
C CYS A 7 -19.55 5.25 4.15
N LEU A 8 -20.87 5.28 3.99
CA LEU A 8 -21.61 6.37 3.35
C LEU A 8 -22.21 7.37 4.35
N ARG A 9 -22.37 7.00 5.62
CA ARG A 9 -22.90 7.87 6.68
C ARG A 9 -22.24 9.26 6.79
N PRO A 10 -20.92 9.42 6.59
CA PRO A 10 -20.27 10.74 6.59
C PRO A 10 -20.75 11.65 5.45
N VAL A 11 -21.22 11.06 4.35
CA VAL A 11 -21.75 11.77 3.19
C VAL A 11 -23.24 12.10 3.36
N GLU A 12 -23.97 11.34 4.18
CA GLU A 12 -25.41 11.46 4.37
C GLU A 12 -25.85 12.60 5.33
N GLY A 13 -24.91 13.42 5.81
CA GLY A 13 -25.23 14.68 6.52
C GLY A 13 -25.34 14.60 8.04
N GLY A 14 -24.58 13.71 8.69
CA GLY A 14 -24.47 13.62 10.15
C GLY A 14 -23.32 14.41 10.76
N SER A 15 -23.46 14.83 12.03
CA SER A 15 -22.37 15.40 12.84
C SER A 15 -21.43 14.29 13.33
N LEU A 16 -20.63 13.72 12.43
CA LEU A 16 -19.58 12.78 12.82
C LEU A 16 -18.31 13.54 13.22
N GLU A 17 -17.69 13.14 14.32
CA GLU A 17 -16.38 13.67 14.72
C GLU A 17 -15.30 13.06 13.83
N ARG A 18 -14.51 13.90 13.13
CA ARG A 18 -13.40 13.40 12.30
C ARG A 18 -12.18 13.07 13.16
N LEU A 19 -11.67 11.84 13.06
CA LEU A 19 -10.41 11.48 13.70
C LEU A 19 -9.22 12.12 12.98
N GLU A 20 -8.24 12.60 13.74
CA GLU A 20 -6.96 13.04 13.20
C GLU A 20 -5.97 11.88 13.08
N SER A 21 -4.92 12.04 12.27
CA SER A 21 -3.98 10.95 11.95
C SER A 21 -3.19 10.41 13.13
N HIS A 22 -3.09 11.19 14.22
CA HIS A 22 -2.41 10.80 15.46
C HIS A 22 -3.41 10.32 16.54
N ASP A 23 -4.70 10.21 16.23
CA ASP A 23 -5.69 9.72 17.19
C ASP A 23 -5.38 8.24 17.52
N PRO A 24 -5.27 7.86 18.80
CA PRO A 24 -4.97 6.49 19.21
C PRO A 24 -5.94 5.45 18.65
N ARG A 25 -7.21 5.82 18.43
CA ARG A 25 -8.23 4.94 17.84
C ARG A 25 -7.91 4.62 16.38
N PHE A 26 -7.56 5.64 15.60
CA PHE A 26 -7.11 5.47 14.21
C PHE A 26 -5.83 4.62 14.15
N LEU A 27 -4.85 4.91 15.02
CA LEU A 27 -3.58 4.18 15.08
C LEU A 27 -3.78 2.70 15.44
N THR A 28 -4.77 2.39 16.29
CA THR A 28 -5.11 1.00 16.65
C THR A 28 -5.62 0.22 15.43
N VAL A 29 -6.52 0.81 14.63
CA VAL A 29 -6.98 0.16 13.38
C VAL A 29 -5.82 0.01 12.40
N ALA A 30 -4.97 1.03 12.27
CA ALA A 30 -3.81 0.97 11.39
C ALA A 30 -2.81 -0.15 11.79
N ASP A 31 -2.59 -0.39 13.08
CA ASP A 31 -1.76 -1.51 13.57
C ASP A 31 -2.37 -2.87 13.21
N LEU A 32 -3.69 -3.03 13.40
CA LEU A 32 -4.40 -4.26 13.03
C LEU A 32 -4.25 -4.54 11.52
N VAL A 33 -4.44 -3.53 10.68
CA VAL A 33 -4.24 -3.63 9.23
C VAL A 33 -2.80 -3.99 8.89
N GLN A 34 -1.81 -3.36 9.54
CA GLN A 34 -0.39 -3.64 9.33
C GLN A 34 -0.01 -5.08 9.69
N ARG A 35 -0.70 -5.67 10.68
CA ARG A 35 -0.55 -7.06 11.11
C ARG A 35 -1.42 -8.04 10.32
N GLU A 36 -2.08 -7.56 9.26
CA GLU A 36 -3.01 -8.32 8.42
C GLU A 36 -4.23 -8.89 9.18
N ALA A 37 -4.53 -8.33 10.35
CA ALA A 37 -5.70 -8.64 11.18
C ALA A 37 -6.93 -7.88 10.67
N TYR A 38 -7.31 -8.14 9.42
CA TYR A 38 -8.33 -7.37 8.70
C TYR A 38 -9.75 -7.52 9.28
N VAL A 39 -10.06 -8.68 9.86
CA VAL A 39 -11.37 -8.93 10.50
C VAL A 39 -11.48 -8.08 11.75
N GLU A 40 -10.46 -8.13 12.61
CA GLU A 40 -10.38 -7.34 13.82
C GLU A 40 -10.33 -5.83 13.53
N ALA A 41 -9.63 -5.43 12.46
CA ALA A 41 -9.61 -4.05 12.00
C ALA A 41 -11.02 -3.57 11.61
N ALA A 42 -11.79 -4.39 10.90
CA ALA A 42 -13.14 -4.03 10.50
C ALA A 42 -14.12 -4.03 11.67
N ASP A 43 -13.99 -4.94 12.64
CA ASP A 43 -14.77 -4.92 13.88
C ASP A 43 -14.48 -3.65 14.70
N ALA A 44 -13.22 -3.22 14.76
CA ALA A 44 -12.84 -1.97 15.40
C ALA A 44 -13.43 -0.75 14.66
N ILE A 45 -13.52 -0.77 13.34
CA ILE A 45 -14.15 0.30 12.55
C ILE A 45 -15.66 0.36 12.80
N GLU A 46 -16.34 -0.78 12.90
CA GLU A 46 -17.76 -0.85 13.27
C GLU A 46 -18.01 -0.29 14.68
N ALA A 47 -17.11 -0.55 15.63
CA ALA A 47 -17.19 0.02 16.96
C ALA A 47 -17.05 1.55 16.95
N LEU A 48 -16.10 2.08 16.16
CA LEU A 48 -15.87 3.52 16.01
C LEU A 48 -17.06 4.22 15.34
N ASP A 49 -17.68 3.60 14.35
CA ASP A 49 -18.92 4.10 13.77
C ASP A 49 -20.05 4.21 14.81
N GLY A 50 -20.15 3.25 15.74
CA GLY A 50 -21.07 3.31 16.89
C GLY A 50 -20.78 4.47 17.86
N GLU A 51 -19.56 4.98 17.91
CA GLU A 51 -19.18 6.17 18.67
C GLU A 51 -19.47 7.49 17.93
N GLY A 52 -19.94 7.42 16.68
CA GLY A 52 -20.19 8.61 15.85
C GLY A 52 -18.91 9.29 15.38
N VAL A 53 -17.80 8.54 15.27
CA VAL A 53 -16.54 9.06 14.73
C VAL A 53 -16.27 8.52 13.33
N TYR A 54 -15.50 9.28 12.55
CA TYR A 54 -15.19 8.91 11.17
C TYR A 54 -13.78 9.32 10.75
N GLU A 55 -13.19 8.52 9.86
CA GLU A 55 -12.03 8.92 9.09
C GLU A 55 -12.03 8.18 7.74
N VAL A 56 -11.84 8.91 6.64
CA VAL A 56 -12.06 8.40 5.28
C VAL A 56 -11.15 7.24 4.86
N ARG A 57 -9.95 7.12 5.45
CA ARG A 57 -9.04 6.00 5.20
C ARG A 57 -9.53 4.71 5.85
N LEU A 58 -10.29 4.79 6.95
CA LEU A 58 -10.90 3.61 7.56
C LEU A 58 -11.86 2.91 6.59
N SER A 59 -12.57 3.66 5.74
CA SER A 59 -13.43 3.10 4.69
C SER A 59 -12.65 2.14 3.77
N ALA A 60 -11.42 2.47 3.39
CA ALA A 60 -10.61 1.56 2.56
C ALA A 60 -10.25 0.26 3.29
N TYR A 61 -9.87 0.33 4.57
CA TYR A 61 -9.56 -0.84 5.40
C TYR A 61 -10.78 -1.75 5.55
N TYR A 62 -11.94 -1.16 5.84
CA TYR A 62 -13.20 -1.86 5.99
C TYR A 62 -13.67 -2.53 4.69
N LEU A 63 -13.57 -1.81 3.56
CA LEU A 63 -13.91 -2.35 2.23
C LEU A 63 -12.98 -3.50 1.83
N PHE A 64 -11.69 -3.41 2.15
CA PHE A 64 -10.76 -4.52 1.91
C PHE A 64 -11.11 -5.74 2.77
N ALA A 65 -11.38 -5.56 4.06
CA ALA A 65 -11.81 -6.63 4.95
C ALA A 65 -13.08 -7.32 4.45
N THR A 66 -14.07 -6.53 4.00
CA THR A 66 -15.30 -7.06 3.38
C THR A 66 -14.98 -7.94 2.16
N LEU A 67 -14.08 -7.47 1.29
CA LEU A 67 -13.64 -8.25 0.13
C LEU A 67 -12.87 -9.52 0.53
N ARG A 68 -12.12 -9.50 1.64
CA ARG A 68 -11.41 -10.67 2.17
C ARG A 68 -12.35 -11.75 2.68
N GLU A 69 -13.45 -11.35 3.33
CA GLU A 69 -14.43 -12.26 3.92
C GLU A 69 -15.38 -12.84 2.86
N ASP A 70 -15.92 -11.96 2.00
CA ASP A 70 -17.01 -12.30 1.07
C ASP A 70 -16.53 -12.49 -0.39
N GLY A 71 -15.25 -12.24 -0.67
CA GLY A 71 -14.65 -12.39 -1.99
C GLY A 71 -15.04 -11.32 -3.02
N LEU A 72 -14.67 -11.57 -4.28
CA LEU A 72 -14.93 -10.69 -5.41
C LEU A 72 -16.41 -10.58 -5.77
N ALA A 73 -17.26 -11.46 -5.22
CA ALA A 73 -18.70 -11.34 -5.37
C ALA A 73 -19.24 -10.00 -4.82
N ARG A 74 -18.54 -9.36 -3.88
CA ARG A 74 -18.90 -8.04 -3.32
C ARG A 74 -18.29 -6.85 -4.07
N LEU A 75 -17.41 -7.09 -5.04
CA LEU A 75 -16.68 -6.02 -5.72
C LEU A 75 -17.58 -4.97 -6.39
N PRO A 76 -18.70 -5.31 -7.06
CA PRO A 76 -19.61 -4.30 -7.62
C PRO A 76 -20.14 -3.33 -6.56
N GLU A 77 -20.63 -3.85 -5.42
CA GLU A 77 -21.17 -3.01 -4.35
C GLU A 77 -20.08 -2.15 -3.68
N VAL A 78 -18.87 -2.69 -3.52
CA VAL A 78 -17.71 -1.92 -3.04
C VAL A 78 -17.38 -0.75 -3.98
N LEU A 79 -17.42 -0.97 -5.29
CA LEU A 79 -17.17 0.08 -6.28
C LEU A 79 -18.25 1.16 -6.25
N GLU A 80 -19.51 0.81 -6.02
CA GLU A 80 -20.60 1.79 -5.84
C GLU A 80 -20.36 2.69 -4.63
N VAL A 81 -19.94 2.11 -3.49
CA VAL A 81 -19.57 2.89 -2.30
C VAL A 81 -18.39 3.83 -2.58
N LEU A 82 -17.35 3.35 -3.27
CA LEU A 82 -16.21 4.18 -3.62
C LEU A 82 -16.58 5.32 -4.57
N VAL A 83 -17.52 5.11 -5.49
CA VAL A 83 -18.06 6.18 -6.36
C VAL A 83 -18.74 7.25 -5.52
N ALA A 84 -19.61 6.87 -4.58
CA ALA A 84 -20.30 7.81 -3.71
C ALA A 84 -19.33 8.61 -2.83
N LEU A 85 -18.38 7.93 -2.17
CA LEU A 85 -17.32 8.56 -1.39
C LEU A 85 -16.48 9.56 -2.20
N SER A 86 -16.12 9.18 -3.43
CA SER A 86 -15.27 10.01 -4.28
C SER A 86 -16.00 11.25 -4.79
N ARG A 87 -17.30 11.12 -5.10
CA ARG A 87 -18.15 12.28 -5.44
C ARG A 87 -18.28 13.24 -4.27
N ALA A 88 -18.56 12.72 -3.08
CA ALA A 88 -18.65 13.54 -1.87
C ALA A 88 -17.35 14.31 -1.60
N ALA A 89 -16.21 13.64 -1.68
CA ALA A 89 -14.91 14.27 -1.48
C ALA A 89 -14.59 15.33 -2.56
N ALA A 90 -15.03 15.10 -3.81
CA ALA A 90 -14.88 16.08 -4.89
C ALA A 90 -15.79 17.30 -4.70
N GLU A 91 -17.03 17.10 -4.27
CA GLU A 91 -17.98 18.16 -3.93
C GLU A 91 -17.48 19.00 -2.75
N GLU A 92 -16.99 18.37 -1.69
CA GLU A 92 -16.39 19.05 -0.53
C GLU A 92 -15.17 19.89 -0.95
N ALA A 93 -14.31 19.33 -1.82
CA ALA A 93 -13.15 20.06 -2.33
C ALA A 93 -13.52 21.25 -3.25
N ALA A 94 -14.64 21.15 -3.96
CA ALA A 94 -15.16 22.22 -4.81
C ALA A 94 -15.82 23.35 -4.00
N GLN A 95 -16.50 23.02 -2.91
CA GLN A 95 -17.21 23.97 -2.05
C GLN A 95 -16.35 24.55 -0.92
N GLY A 96 -15.25 23.87 -0.54
CA GLY A 96 -14.40 24.29 0.57
C GLY A 96 -13.59 25.57 0.31
N GLU A 97 -13.36 26.33 1.37
CA GLU A 97 -12.52 27.53 1.37
C GLU A 97 -11.22 27.29 2.18
N GLY A 98 -10.14 27.98 1.83
CA GLY A 98 -8.86 27.90 2.56
C GLY A 98 -7.93 26.76 2.16
N LYS A 99 -6.85 26.58 2.93
CA LYS A 99 -5.73 25.68 2.61
C LYS A 99 -6.07 24.18 2.78
N ASP A 100 -7.09 23.85 3.56
CA ASP A 100 -7.43 22.46 3.91
C ASP A 100 -8.54 21.83 3.07
N LYS A 101 -9.13 22.57 2.11
CA LYS A 101 -10.26 22.10 1.30
C LYS A 101 -9.98 20.83 0.49
N SER A 102 -8.71 20.57 0.14
CA SER A 102 -8.32 19.37 -0.59
C SER A 102 -7.97 18.19 0.33
N LYS A 103 -7.88 18.39 1.65
CA LYS A 103 -7.50 17.35 2.62
C LYS A 103 -8.38 16.09 2.52
N PRO A 104 -9.72 16.17 2.42
CA PRO A 104 -10.58 14.98 2.27
C PRO A 104 -10.24 14.17 1.02
N ALA A 105 -10.13 14.84 -0.14
CA ALA A 105 -9.78 14.20 -1.41
C ALA A 105 -8.37 13.58 -1.38
N VAL A 106 -7.39 14.26 -0.76
CA VAL A 106 -6.02 13.73 -0.61
C VAL A 106 -5.99 12.50 0.30
N LEU A 107 -6.72 12.52 1.42
CA LEU A 107 -6.80 11.37 2.33
C LEU A 107 -7.51 10.18 1.68
N LEU A 108 -8.62 10.42 0.96
CA LEU A 108 -9.31 9.40 0.19
C LEU A 108 -8.40 8.83 -0.91
N ASN A 109 -7.65 9.66 -1.63
CA ASN A 109 -6.68 9.19 -2.63
C ASN A 109 -5.62 8.26 -2.02
N LYS A 110 -5.11 8.57 -0.82
CA LYS A 110 -4.18 7.68 -0.09
C LYS A 110 -4.85 6.35 0.25
N ALA A 111 -6.10 6.40 0.73
CA ALA A 111 -6.90 5.22 1.06
C ALA A 111 -7.12 4.31 -0.17
N LEU A 112 -7.53 4.90 -1.30
CA LEU A 112 -7.75 4.21 -2.57
C LEU A 112 -6.46 3.60 -3.11
N THR A 113 -5.35 4.33 -3.03
CA THR A 113 -4.03 3.83 -3.45
C THR A 113 -3.68 2.56 -2.69
N TRP A 114 -3.79 2.59 -1.36
CA TRP A 114 -3.56 1.41 -0.51
C TRP A 114 -4.50 0.26 -0.87
N LEU A 115 -5.82 0.52 -0.96
CA LEU A 115 -6.84 -0.49 -1.23
C LEU A 115 -6.57 -1.24 -2.54
N PHE A 116 -6.34 -0.53 -3.63
CA PHE A 116 -6.15 -1.18 -4.93
C PHE A 116 -4.80 -1.90 -5.02
N GLN A 117 -3.74 -1.35 -4.40
CA GLN A 117 -2.45 -2.03 -4.35
C GLN A 117 -2.53 -3.35 -3.57
N ILE A 118 -3.13 -3.34 -2.37
CA ILE A 118 -3.23 -4.54 -1.55
C ILE A 118 -4.18 -5.57 -2.18
N LEU A 119 -5.30 -5.12 -2.75
CA LEU A 119 -6.25 -5.99 -3.44
C LEU A 119 -5.62 -6.67 -4.66
N VAL A 120 -5.01 -5.91 -5.56
CA VAL A 120 -4.38 -6.49 -6.75
C VAL A 120 -3.24 -7.44 -6.36
N SER A 121 -2.47 -7.11 -5.33
CA SER A 121 -1.38 -7.99 -4.85
C SER A 121 -1.92 -9.32 -4.32
N ALA A 122 -2.95 -9.28 -3.47
CA ALA A 122 -3.61 -10.47 -2.96
C ALA A 122 -4.22 -11.33 -4.08
N LEU A 123 -4.89 -10.69 -5.04
CA LEU A 123 -5.51 -11.37 -6.17
C LEU A 123 -4.47 -12.04 -7.08
N LYS A 124 -3.37 -11.35 -7.41
CA LYS A 124 -2.28 -11.93 -8.22
C LYS A 124 -1.63 -13.12 -7.52
N TYR A 125 -1.38 -13.00 -6.22
CA TYR A 125 -0.76 -14.08 -5.43
C TYR A 125 -1.64 -15.34 -5.43
N HIS A 126 -2.91 -15.22 -5.07
CA HIS A 126 -3.82 -16.38 -5.03
C HIS A 126 -4.13 -16.91 -6.43
N HIS A 127 -4.30 -16.04 -7.42
CA HIS A 127 -4.48 -16.45 -8.82
C HIS A 127 -3.31 -17.30 -9.33
N GLY A 128 -2.07 -16.92 -9.03
CA GLY A 128 -0.88 -17.67 -9.42
C GLY A 128 -0.78 -19.04 -8.73
N LYS A 129 -1.24 -19.14 -7.48
CA LYS A 129 -1.19 -20.40 -6.71
C LYS A 129 -2.37 -21.33 -6.96
N ARG A 130 -3.52 -20.79 -7.41
CA ARG A 130 -4.79 -21.53 -7.56
C ARG A 130 -5.15 -22.29 -6.28
N ASP A 131 -4.92 -21.67 -5.12
CA ASP A 131 -5.13 -22.28 -3.81
C ASP A 131 -6.57 -22.10 -3.29
N ALA A 132 -6.86 -22.62 -2.10
CA ALA A 132 -8.16 -22.44 -1.44
C ALA A 132 -8.52 -20.94 -1.24
N GLY A 133 -7.51 -20.07 -1.11
CA GLY A 133 -7.71 -18.63 -1.07
C GLY A 133 -8.26 -18.09 -2.39
N TRP A 134 -7.77 -18.59 -3.53
CA TRP A 134 -8.32 -18.25 -4.85
C TRP A 134 -9.77 -18.70 -5.02
N GLU A 135 -10.12 -19.90 -4.55
CA GLU A 135 -11.50 -20.38 -4.55
C GLU A 135 -12.41 -19.48 -3.70
N ALA A 136 -11.95 -19.10 -2.50
CA ALA A 136 -12.69 -18.17 -1.64
C ALA A 136 -12.90 -16.80 -2.32
N TRP A 137 -11.85 -16.24 -2.93
CA TRP A 137 -11.93 -14.97 -3.67
C TRP A 137 -12.91 -15.00 -4.84
N THR A 138 -13.00 -16.12 -5.55
CA THR A 138 -13.83 -16.24 -6.77
C THR A 138 -15.20 -16.84 -6.53
N LYS A 139 -15.47 -17.34 -5.32
CA LYS A 139 -16.75 -17.90 -4.93
C LYS A 139 -17.87 -16.90 -5.20
N GLY A 140 -18.83 -17.29 -6.05
CA GLY A 140 -19.97 -16.44 -6.42
C GLY A 140 -19.62 -15.25 -7.34
N PHE A 141 -18.38 -15.11 -7.80
CA PHE A 141 -17.98 -14.05 -8.74
C PHE A 141 -18.26 -14.49 -10.19
N THR A 142 -19.51 -14.35 -10.60
CA THR A 142 -20.00 -14.73 -11.94
C THR A 142 -19.55 -13.76 -13.02
N ASP A 143 -19.71 -14.14 -14.29
CA ASP A 143 -19.39 -13.25 -15.42
C ASP A 143 -20.29 -12.00 -15.45
N GLY A 144 -21.52 -12.10 -14.93
CA GLY A 144 -22.41 -10.94 -14.71
C GLY A 144 -21.80 -9.96 -13.73
N LYS A 145 -21.47 -10.43 -12.51
CA LYS A 145 -20.80 -9.60 -11.48
C LYS A 145 -19.48 -9.03 -11.96
N ARG A 146 -18.74 -9.75 -12.80
CA ARG A 146 -17.51 -9.26 -13.40
C ARG A 146 -17.76 -8.09 -14.36
N LYS A 147 -18.79 -8.18 -15.22
CA LYS A 147 -19.19 -7.09 -16.11
C LYS A 147 -19.63 -5.87 -15.30
N ASP A 148 -20.38 -6.09 -14.22
CA ASP A 148 -20.82 -5.01 -13.32
C ASP A 148 -19.63 -4.35 -12.63
N ALA A 149 -18.67 -5.13 -12.15
CA ALA A 149 -17.42 -4.61 -11.58
C ALA A 149 -16.62 -3.79 -12.61
N LEU A 150 -16.48 -4.25 -13.85
CA LEU A 150 -15.79 -3.49 -14.90
C LEU A 150 -16.50 -2.17 -15.22
N ARG A 151 -17.84 -2.15 -15.20
CA ARG A 151 -18.63 -0.91 -15.33
C ARG A 151 -18.41 0.01 -14.14
N GLY A 152 -18.44 -0.52 -12.92
CA GLY A 152 -18.17 0.25 -11.70
C GLY A 152 -16.77 0.88 -11.70
N ILE A 153 -15.76 0.14 -12.19
CA ILE A 153 -14.40 0.66 -12.39
C ILE A 153 -14.40 1.83 -13.37
N GLN A 154 -15.07 1.72 -14.52
CA GLN A 154 -15.15 2.82 -15.49
C GLN A 154 -15.84 4.06 -14.91
N THR A 155 -16.95 3.88 -14.19
CA THR A 155 -17.65 4.97 -13.49
C THR A 155 -16.74 5.64 -12.48
N LEU A 156 -16.04 4.86 -11.65
CA LEU A 156 -15.13 5.40 -10.63
C LEU A 156 -13.93 6.10 -11.26
N GLN A 157 -13.38 5.60 -12.37
CA GLN A 157 -12.32 6.27 -13.12
C GLN A 157 -12.73 7.68 -13.56
N GLY A 158 -13.96 7.85 -14.06
CA GLY A 158 -14.49 9.18 -14.44
C GLY A 158 -14.67 10.13 -13.25
N VAL A 159 -14.96 9.60 -12.05
CA VAL A 159 -15.06 10.43 -10.83
C VAL A 159 -13.69 10.83 -10.29
N LEU A 160 -12.69 9.96 -10.45
CA LEU A 160 -11.31 10.20 -9.99
C LEU A 160 -10.47 11.03 -10.99
N GLU A 161 -11.11 11.72 -11.94
CA GLU A 161 -10.40 12.59 -12.87
C GLU A 161 -9.77 13.78 -12.13
N GLY A 162 -8.46 14.00 -12.37
CA GLY A 162 -7.72 15.15 -11.84
C GLY A 162 -6.54 14.80 -10.94
N PRO A 163 -5.72 15.80 -10.58
CA PRO A 163 -4.44 15.57 -9.89
C PRO A 163 -4.60 15.08 -8.44
N ALA A 164 -5.74 15.36 -7.79
CA ALA A 164 -5.98 14.98 -6.39
C ALA A 164 -6.06 13.45 -6.20
N PHE A 165 -6.51 12.71 -7.22
CA PHE A 165 -6.76 11.27 -7.17
C PHE A 165 -5.80 10.43 -8.02
N ARG A 166 -4.70 11.03 -8.49
CA ARG A 166 -3.79 10.41 -9.49
C ARG A 166 -3.37 8.98 -9.15
N ASN A 167 -2.94 8.74 -7.91
CA ASN A 167 -2.40 7.46 -7.46
C ASN A 167 -3.51 6.41 -7.27
N GLY A 168 -4.64 6.81 -6.68
CA GLY A 168 -5.82 5.95 -6.53
C GLY A 168 -6.38 5.55 -7.89
N ALA A 169 -6.45 6.47 -8.85
CA ALA A 169 -6.89 6.21 -10.21
C ALA A 169 -5.95 5.23 -10.94
N GLN A 170 -4.63 5.34 -10.74
CA GLN A 170 -3.66 4.39 -11.28
C GLN A 170 -3.83 2.98 -10.69
N GLY A 171 -4.04 2.88 -9.37
CA GLY A 171 -4.33 1.60 -8.71
C GLY A 171 -5.60 0.95 -9.25
N LEU A 172 -6.67 1.72 -9.39
CA LEU A 172 -7.94 1.29 -9.96
C LEU A 172 -7.80 0.81 -11.41
N ALA A 173 -7.03 1.53 -12.24
CA ALA A 173 -6.74 1.12 -13.60
C ALA A 173 -6.03 -0.25 -13.64
N GLY A 174 -5.09 -0.49 -12.73
CA GLY A 174 -4.43 -1.78 -12.56
C GLY A 174 -5.38 -2.92 -12.22
N LEU A 175 -6.35 -2.69 -11.32
CA LEU A 175 -7.41 -3.66 -11.02
C LEU A 175 -8.28 -3.96 -12.26
N GLY A 176 -8.69 -2.91 -12.99
CA GLY A 176 -9.49 -3.05 -14.20
C GLY A 176 -8.76 -3.82 -15.30
N GLN A 177 -7.46 -3.58 -15.47
CA GLN A 177 -6.62 -4.33 -16.40
C GLN A 177 -6.56 -5.81 -16.01
N TRP A 178 -6.24 -6.10 -14.75
CA TRP A 178 -6.14 -7.48 -14.26
C TRP A 178 -7.45 -8.26 -14.41
N LEU A 179 -8.60 -7.61 -14.14
CA LEU A 179 -9.91 -8.25 -14.35
C LEU A 179 -10.17 -8.60 -15.82
N ARG A 180 -9.75 -7.74 -16.76
CA ARG A 180 -9.89 -8.00 -18.21
C ARG A 180 -8.99 -9.14 -18.66
N GLU A 181 -7.72 -9.13 -18.26
CA GLU A 181 -6.74 -10.18 -18.60
C GLU A 181 -7.21 -11.55 -18.12
N THR A 182 -7.62 -11.67 -16.85
CA THR A 182 -8.12 -12.93 -16.30
C THR A 182 -9.45 -13.40 -16.92
N THR A 183 -10.22 -12.48 -17.53
CA THR A 183 -11.41 -12.86 -18.32
C THR A 183 -11.02 -13.50 -19.63
N GLN A 184 -10.04 -12.90 -20.31
CA GLN A 184 -9.54 -13.39 -21.59
C GLN A 184 -8.87 -14.75 -21.44
N GLU A 185 -8.05 -14.93 -20.40
CA GLU A 185 -7.45 -16.23 -20.06
C GLU A 185 -8.51 -17.32 -19.87
N ARG A 186 -9.61 -17.01 -19.18
CA ARG A 186 -10.70 -17.96 -18.93
C ARG A 186 -11.50 -18.28 -20.20
N ALA A 187 -11.70 -17.29 -21.08
CA ALA A 187 -12.37 -17.49 -22.37
C ALA A 187 -11.51 -18.27 -23.37
N ALA A 188 -10.18 -18.17 -23.27
CA ALA A 188 -9.22 -18.88 -24.11
C ALA A 188 -8.92 -20.31 -23.62
N ALA A 189 -9.26 -20.64 -22.37
CA ALA A 189 -9.09 -22.00 -21.85
C ALA A 189 -10.04 -22.96 -22.60
N PRO A 190 -9.53 -24.01 -23.27
CA PRO A 190 -10.37 -24.96 -23.98
C PRO A 190 -11.34 -25.65 -23.01
N ALA A 191 -12.60 -25.75 -23.40
CA ALA A 191 -13.61 -26.46 -22.62
C ALA A 191 -13.12 -27.91 -22.37
N PRO A 192 -13.05 -28.38 -21.10
CA PRO A 192 -12.71 -29.76 -20.85
C PRO A 192 -13.76 -30.65 -21.53
N ALA A 193 -13.27 -31.57 -22.38
CA ALA A 193 -14.10 -32.64 -22.91
C ALA A 193 -14.70 -33.41 -21.71
N PRO A 194 -15.99 -33.81 -21.76
CA PRO A 194 -16.61 -34.54 -20.66
C PRO A 194 -15.91 -35.89 -20.47
N GLU A 195 -15.08 -36.00 -19.43
CA GLU A 195 -14.57 -37.30 -19.00
C GLU A 195 -15.69 -38.11 -18.33
N PRO A 196 -15.90 -39.38 -18.74
CA PRO A 196 -16.91 -40.23 -18.14
C PRO A 196 -16.55 -40.62 -16.71
N ALA A 197 -17.51 -40.40 -15.81
CA ALA A 197 -17.43 -40.73 -14.39
C ALA A 197 -17.10 -42.23 -14.17
N LYS A 198 -16.06 -42.50 -13.37
CA LYS A 198 -15.84 -43.82 -12.77
C LYS A 198 -16.48 -43.90 -11.38
N PRO A 199 -17.16 -45.01 -11.01
CA PRO A 199 -17.96 -45.10 -9.79
C PRO A 199 -17.12 -45.30 -8.53
N ALA A 200 -17.64 -44.76 -7.43
CA ALA A 200 -17.15 -44.96 -6.07
C ALA A 200 -17.39 -46.39 -5.56
N ALA A 201 -16.49 -46.87 -4.70
CA ALA A 201 -16.66 -48.06 -3.87
C ALA A 201 -16.40 -47.71 -2.38
N PRO A 202 -17.00 -48.45 -1.42
CA PRO A 202 -17.47 -47.88 -0.15
C PRO A 202 -16.63 -48.25 1.09
N ALA A 203 -17.00 -47.59 2.19
CA ALA A 203 -16.38 -47.55 3.51
C ALA A 203 -16.56 -48.80 4.40
N LYS A 204 -15.57 -49.02 5.29
CA LYS A 204 -15.63 -49.66 6.63
C LYS A 204 -14.43 -49.10 7.41
N GLY A 205 -14.41 -48.82 8.72
CA GLY A 205 -15.39 -48.88 9.80
C GLY A 205 -14.65 -48.69 11.14
N ARG A 206 -15.17 -47.77 11.98
CA ARG A 206 -15.24 -47.75 13.46
C ARG A 206 -13.99 -48.00 14.33
N GLY A 207 -13.73 -47.04 15.22
CA GLY A 207 -12.97 -47.25 16.47
C GLY A 207 -12.75 -45.96 17.27
N ALA A 208 -13.65 -45.67 18.22
CA ALA A 208 -13.48 -44.60 19.21
C ALA A 208 -12.62 -45.08 20.39
N LYS A 209 -11.74 -44.23 20.93
CA LYS A 209 -11.41 -44.13 22.36
C LYS A 209 -10.80 -42.76 22.67
N THR A 210 -11.37 -42.15 23.70
CA THR A 210 -10.99 -40.92 24.40
C THR A 210 -9.72 -41.10 25.24
N SER A 211 -8.89 -40.05 25.33
CA SER A 211 -8.07 -39.75 26.51
C SER A 211 -7.70 -38.25 26.51
N ALA A 212 -7.73 -37.68 27.71
CA ALA A 212 -7.70 -36.26 28.01
C ALA A 212 -6.30 -35.63 27.93
N ALA A 213 -6.31 -34.37 27.49
CA ALA A 213 -5.56 -33.20 27.93
C ALA A 213 -4.26 -33.40 28.75
N ALA A 214 -3.14 -33.01 28.13
CA ALA A 214 -2.03 -32.32 28.79
C ALA A 214 -1.79 -31.00 28.04
N ALA A 215 -1.90 -29.88 28.76
CA ALA A 215 -1.73 -28.55 28.21
C ALA A 215 -0.26 -28.32 27.81
N ALA A 216 -0.02 -28.26 26.51
CA ALA A 216 1.19 -27.69 25.92
C ALA A 216 0.77 -26.53 25.02
N THR A 217 1.32 -25.35 25.28
CA THR A 217 1.15 -24.15 24.47
C THR A 217 1.45 -24.47 23.00
N PRO A 218 0.58 -24.14 22.04
CA PRO A 218 0.86 -24.42 20.63
C PRO A 218 2.06 -23.58 20.19
N PRO A 219 3.03 -24.15 19.46
CA PRO A 219 4.09 -23.36 18.84
C PRO A 219 3.44 -22.42 17.81
N SER A 220 3.76 -21.14 17.92
CA SER A 220 3.25 -20.11 17.00
C SER A 220 3.56 -20.50 15.54
N PRO A 221 2.60 -20.37 14.61
CA PRO A 221 2.76 -20.78 13.21
C PRO A 221 3.68 -19.86 12.40
N PHE A 222 4.24 -18.81 12.99
CA PHE A 222 5.19 -17.93 12.32
C PHE A 222 6.62 -18.24 12.77
N PRO A 223 7.58 -18.39 11.84
CA PRO A 223 8.99 -18.34 12.21
C PRO A 223 9.23 -16.96 12.84
N ARG A 224 9.62 -16.93 14.11
CA ARG A 224 10.19 -15.71 14.69
C ARG A 224 11.46 -15.44 13.89
N THR A 225 11.43 -14.45 13.00
CA THR A 225 12.61 -13.94 12.32
C THR A 225 13.51 -13.29 13.36
N THR A 226 14.33 -14.11 13.98
CA THR A 226 15.48 -13.73 14.81
C THR A 226 16.74 -13.67 13.94
N GLY A 227 16.56 -13.37 12.66
CA GLY A 227 17.62 -13.29 11.65
C GLY A 227 17.35 -12.16 10.66
N PRO A 228 18.40 -11.71 9.95
CA PRO A 228 18.30 -10.56 9.04
C PRO A 228 17.29 -10.83 7.93
N LEU A 229 16.28 -9.94 7.85
CA LEU A 229 15.30 -9.92 6.76
C LEU A 229 15.99 -9.54 5.45
N GLN A 230 15.90 -10.40 4.44
CA GLN A 230 16.30 -10.04 3.08
C GLN A 230 15.12 -9.38 2.37
N LEU A 231 15.08 -8.05 2.44
CA LEU A 231 14.14 -7.23 1.68
C LEU A 231 14.65 -7.08 0.24
N ARG A 232 13.82 -7.42 -0.76
CA ARG A 232 14.04 -6.90 -2.12
C ARG A 232 13.67 -5.43 -2.10
N GLY A 233 14.68 -4.56 -2.03
CA GLY A 233 14.49 -3.11 -2.03
C GLY A 233 13.79 -2.64 -3.31
N SER A 234 12.95 -1.62 -3.17
CA SER A 234 12.48 -0.84 -4.33
C SER A 234 13.67 -0.19 -5.02
N VAL A 235 13.52 0.18 -6.30
CA VAL A 235 14.58 0.87 -7.06
C VAL A 235 15.05 2.13 -6.33
N HIS A 236 14.13 2.91 -5.76
CA HIS A 236 14.44 4.11 -4.98
C HIS A 236 15.19 3.83 -3.66
N LEU A 237 14.90 2.70 -3.01
CA LEU A 237 15.65 2.32 -1.80
C LEU A 237 17.09 1.92 -2.17
N LEU A 238 17.27 1.23 -3.30
CA LEU A 238 18.61 0.89 -3.80
C LEU A 238 19.39 2.16 -4.18
N GLU A 239 18.77 3.08 -4.92
CA GLU A 239 19.36 4.38 -5.26
C GLU A 239 19.75 5.16 -4.00
N LEU A 240 18.90 5.18 -2.97
CA LEU A 240 19.22 5.83 -1.70
C LEU A 240 20.39 5.15 -0.98
N CYS A 241 20.41 3.82 -0.92
CA CYS A 241 21.54 3.06 -0.37
C CYS A 241 22.85 3.36 -1.12
N ASP A 242 22.81 3.48 -2.43
CA ASP A 242 23.98 3.80 -3.25
C ASP A 242 24.44 5.25 -3.01
N LYS A 243 23.52 6.20 -2.86
CA LYS A 243 23.84 7.59 -2.47
C LYS A 243 24.45 7.69 -1.07
N LEU A 244 23.95 6.92 -0.11
CA LEU A 244 24.52 6.90 1.24
C LEU A 244 25.97 6.39 1.23
N LYS A 245 26.25 5.31 0.50
CA LYS A 245 27.62 4.79 0.30
C LYS A 245 28.50 5.77 -0.48
N ALA A 246 27.94 6.41 -1.51
CA ALA A 246 28.64 7.44 -2.28
C ALA A 246 29.10 8.58 -1.37
N PHE A 247 28.22 9.06 -0.49
CA PHE A 247 28.55 10.09 0.48
C PHE A 247 29.68 9.65 1.42
N GLU A 248 29.61 8.44 1.98
CA GLU A 248 30.67 7.88 2.84
C GLU A 248 32.03 7.89 2.13
N VAL A 249 32.09 7.35 0.90
CA VAL A 249 33.33 7.29 0.10
C VAL A 249 33.88 8.69 -0.20
N LEU A 250 33.02 9.66 -0.50
CA LEU A 250 33.44 11.03 -0.81
C LEU A 250 33.98 11.75 0.43
N VAL A 251 33.34 11.58 1.57
CA VAL A 251 33.80 12.14 2.85
C VAL A 251 35.12 11.52 3.29
N GLU A 252 35.28 10.20 3.13
CA GLU A 252 36.55 9.51 3.44
C GLU A 252 37.72 10.00 2.56
N ARG A 253 37.43 10.42 1.33
CA ARG A 253 38.41 11.00 0.40
C ARG A 253 38.64 12.50 0.59
N GLY A 254 37.85 13.16 1.44
CA GLY A 254 37.89 14.61 1.63
C GLY A 254 37.33 15.41 0.45
N ASP A 255 36.56 14.77 -0.45
CA ASP A 255 35.90 15.46 -1.57
C ASP A 255 34.57 16.07 -1.09
N PHE A 256 34.69 17.12 -0.27
CA PHE A 256 33.55 17.76 0.39
C PHE A 256 32.60 18.47 -0.59
N GLN A 257 33.10 18.89 -1.76
CA GLN A 257 32.27 19.50 -2.80
C GLN A 257 31.28 18.49 -3.38
N LYS A 258 31.74 17.28 -3.74
CA LYS A 258 30.85 16.22 -4.20
C LYS A 258 29.97 15.67 -3.07
N ALA A 259 30.53 15.52 -1.87
CA ALA A 259 29.78 15.08 -0.70
C ALA A 259 28.64 16.03 -0.34
N ALA A 260 28.84 17.35 -0.47
CA ALA A 260 27.79 18.35 -0.27
C ALA A 260 26.61 18.15 -1.23
N MET A 261 26.87 17.78 -2.47
CA MET A 261 25.81 17.57 -3.44
C MET A 261 25.03 16.27 -3.22
N VAL A 262 25.72 15.19 -2.87
CA VAL A 262 25.08 13.93 -2.51
C VAL A 262 24.25 14.08 -1.23
N SER A 263 24.78 14.77 -0.22
CA SER A 263 24.07 14.99 1.05
C SER A 263 22.86 15.92 0.89
N ASP A 264 22.91 16.93 0.02
CA ASP A 264 21.76 17.78 -0.30
C ASP A 264 20.60 16.96 -0.90
N ASP A 265 20.91 16.07 -1.85
CA ASP A 265 19.91 15.20 -2.48
C ASP A 265 19.35 14.15 -1.51
N VAL A 266 20.20 13.59 -0.64
CA VAL A 266 19.76 12.69 0.42
C VAL A 266 18.84 13.42 1.40
N LEU A 267 19.20 14.62 1.86
CA LEU A 267 18.38 15.40 2.79
C LEU A 267 17.02 15.77 2.18
N ARG A 268 16.98 16.18 0.90
CA ARG A 268 15.72 16.42 0.18
C ARG A 268 14.87 15.14 0.08
N THR A 269 15.50 14.00 -0.17
CA THR A 269 14.79 12.71 -0.16
C THR A 269 14.18 12.42 1.23
N LEU A 270 14.92 12.74 2.30
CA LEU A 270 14.46 12.59 3.68
C LEU A 270 13.30 13.54 4.06
N GLU A 271 13.21 14.71 3.41
CA GLU A 271 12.09 15.64 3.58
C GLU A 271 10.79 15.12 2.93
N GLU A 272 10.90 14.44 1.79
CA GLU A 272 9.75 13.87 1.08
C GLU A 272 9.26 12.55 1.71
N PHE A 273 10.18 11.73 2.21
CA PHE A 273 9.91 10.47 2.90
C PHE A 273 10.99 10.26 3.96
N ASP A 274 10.61 10.00 5.23
CA ASP A 274 11.59 9.79 6.32
C ASP A 274 11.83 8.28 6.61
N PRO A 275 12.74 7.60 5.88
CA PRO A 275 13.11 6.21 6.11
C PRO A 275 13.82 5.97 7.45
N ARG A 276 14.31 7.01 8.14
CA ARG A 276 15.03 6.84 9.43
C ARG A 276 14.11 6.26 10.51
N ARG A 277 12.79 6.48 10.37
CA ARG A 277 11.78 5.88 11.25
C ARG A 277 11.68 4.35 11.12
N TYR A 278 12.08 3.80 9.98
CA TYR A 278 11.93 2.38 9.65
C TYR A 278 13.27 1.65 9.57
N LEU A 279 14.35 2.36 9.22
CA LEU A 279 15.69 1.82 8.98
C LEU A 279 16.76 2.70 9.65
N PRO A 280 16.71 2.94 10.97
CA PRO A 280 17.60 3.90 11.65
C PRO A 280 19.09 3.56 11.47
N GLU A 281 19.43 2.28 11.50
CA GLU A 281 20.81 1.80 11.35
C GLU A 281 21.43 2.17 10.00
N LEU A 282 20.62 2.26 8.94
CA LEU A 282 21.08 2.62 7.59
C LEU A 282 21.59 4.06 7.51
N PHE A 283 21.10 4.94 8.38
CA PHE A 283 21.45 6.37 8.38
C PHE A 283 22.42 6.76 9.49
N SER A 284 22.81 5.82 10.34
CA SER A 284 23.69 6.06 11.49
C SER A 284 25.05 6.64 11.04
N SER A 285 25.70 5.97 10.08
CA SER A 285 26.97 6.41 9.49
C SER A 285 26.85 7.76 8.79
N PHE A 286 25.82 7.93 7.95
CA PHE A 286 25.56 9.19 7.26
C PHE A 286 25.39 10.36 8.22
N GLY A 287 24.55 10.21 9.25
CA GLY A 287 24.31 11.26 10.25
C GLY A 287 25.56 11.59 11.06
N ALA A 288 26.35 10.58 11.44
CA ALA A 288 27.60 10.77 12.16
C ALA A 288 28.64 11.53 11.32
N LEU A 289 28.82 11.15 10.05
CA LEU A 289 29.74 11.80 9.12
C LEU A 289 29.30 13.21 8.78
N LEU A 290 28.01 13.41 8.51
CA LEU A 290 27.45 14.73 8.23
C LEU A 290 27.66 15.67 9.41
N ASN A 291 27.36 15.24 10.64
CA ASN A 291 27.57 16.06 11.84
C ASN A 291 29.06 16.38 12.08
N ARG A 292 29.96 15.42 11.79
CA ARG A 292 31.41 15.61 11.95
C ARG A 292 32.00 16.59 10.95
N HIS A 293 31.50 16.60 9.71
CA HIS A 293 32.02 17.40 8.60
C HIS A 293 31.06 18.49 8.14
N VAL A 294 30.08 18.86 8.97
CA VAL A 294 29.02 19.82 8.60
C VAL A 294 29.61 21.17 8.20
N GLY A 295 30.68 21.62 8.86
CA GLY A 295 31.34 22.89 8.54
C GLY A 295 31.93 22.90 7.13
N ASP A 296 32.67 21.84 6.77
CA ASP A 296 33.31 21.70 5.46
C ASP A 296 32.25 21.55 4.34
N ILE A 297 31.18 20.80 4.61
CA ILE A 297 30.07 20.57 3.68
C ILE A 297 29.22 21.84 3.49
N GLN A 298 28.97 22.59 4.57
CA GLN A 298 28.12 23.77 4.55
C GLN A 298 28.70 24.88 3.65
N GLU A 299 30.04 25.06 3.64
CA GLU A 299 30.69 26.04 2.75
C GLU A 299 30.36 25.79 1.27
N HIS A 300 30.20 24.52 0.89
CA HIS A 300 29.83 24.14 -0.47
C HIS A 300 28.32 24.28 -0.73
N TRP A 301 27.46 24.06 0.27
CA TRP A 301 26.02 24.32 0.15
C TRP A 301 25.69 25.79 -0.08
N GLU A 302 26.48 26.70 0.47
CA GLU A 302 26.29 28.15 0.26
C GLU A 302 26.59 28.56 -1.19
N ARG A 303 27.25 27.69 -1.97
CA ARG A 303 27.61 27.92 -3.39
C ARG A 303 26.69 27.19 -4.38
N LYS A 304 25.48 26.79 -3.96
CA LYS A 304 24.50 26.07 -4.81
C LYS A 304 24.10 26.80 -6.09
N ASP A 305 24.22 28.13 -6.12
CA ASP A 305 23.82 28.95 -7.27
C ASP A 305 24.91 29.13 -8.34
N THR A 306 26.12 28.62 -8.11
CA THR A 306 27.22 28.80 -9.06
C THR A 306 27.11 27.86 -10.27
N MET A 307 27.78 28.23 -11.35
CA MET A 307 27.80 27.42 -12.58
C MET A 307 28.46 26.06 -12.33
N GLU A 308 29.51 26.04 -11.51
CA GLU A 308 30.27 24.84 -11.14
C GLU A 308 29.37 23.82 -10.44
N TRP A 309 28.50 24.28 -9.52
CA TRP A 309 27.53 23.41 -8.85
C TRP A 309 26.52 22.82 -9.84
N ARG A 310 25.99 23.63 -10.76
CA ARG A 310 25.01 23.17 -11.77
C ARG A 310 25.61 22.14 -12.73
N THR A 311 26.82 22.37 -13.22
CA THR A 311 27.53 21.42 -14.09
C THR A 311 27.83 20.12 -13.37
N LEU A 312 28.30 20.20 -12.11
CA LEU A 312 28.57 19.03 -11.29
C LEU A 312 27.28 18.25 -10.99
N SER A 313 26.17 18.94 -10.73
CA SER A 313 24.84 18.34 -10.50
C SER A 313 24.31 17.60 -11.73
N GLN A 314 24.56 18.10 -12.94
CA GLN A 314 24.20 17.38 -14.16
C GLN A 314 25.02 16.10 -14.32
N PHE A 315 26.31 16.14 -14.00
CA PHE A 315 27.16 14.95 -14.03
C PHE A 315 26.70 13.89 -13.01
N TYR A 316 26.38 14.31 -11.78
CA TYR A 316 25.82 13.45 -10.74
C TYR A 316 24.50 12.76 -11.15
N GLN A 317 23.63 13.45 -11.89
CA GLN A 317 22.33 12.89 -12.32
C GLN A 317 22.44 11.83 -13.43
N VAL A 318 23.53 11.85 -14.20
CA VAL A 318 23.72 10.94 -15.34
C VAL A 318 24.36 9.62 -14.90
N ASP A 319 25.38 9.67 -14.04
CA ASP A 319 26.09 8.47 -13.59
C ASP A 319 26.70 8.67 -12.19
N LEU A 320 26.02 8.12 -11.18
CA LEU A 320 26.50 8.12 -9.79
C LEU A 320 27.81 7.35 -9.62
N GLY A 321 28.03 6.29 -10.39
CA GLY A 321 29.22 5.46 -10.32
C GLY A 321 30.45 6.20 -10.85
N ALA A 322 30.33 6.85 -12.01
CA ALA A 322 31.39 7.69 -12.56
C ALA A 322 31.64 8.95 -11.71
N PHE A 323 30.60 9.48 -11.07
CA PHE A 323 30.70 10.63 -10.18
C PHE A 323 31.56 10.35 -8.93
N VAL A 324 31.38 9.17 -8.33
CA VAL A 324 32.11 8.67 -7.14
C VAL A 324 33.44 7.98 -7.51
N GLY A 325 33.59 7.59 -8.78
CA GLY A 325 34.81 6.99 -9.33
C GLY A 325 36.05 7.82 -9.00
N PRO A 326 37.25 7.21 -9.01
CA PRO A 326 38.48 7.96 -8.85
C PRO A 326 38.47 9.08 -9.90
N GLY A 327 38.39 10.33 -9.44
CA GLY A 327 38.71 11.45 -10.31
C GLY A 327 40.12 11.24 -10.84
N GLU A 328 40.36 11.65 -12.08
CA GLU A 328 41.71 11.73 -12.63
C GLU A 328 42.70 12.39 -11.65
#